data_AF-A0A7U9XH01-F1
#
_entry.id   AF-A0A7U9XH01-F1
#
_cell.length_a   1.000
_cell.length_b   1.000
_cell.length_c   1.000
_cell.angle_alpha   90.00
_cell.angle_beta   90.00
_cell.angle_gamma   90.00
#
_symmetry.space_group_name_H-M   'P 1'
#
loop_
_entity.id
_entity.type
_entity.pdbx_description
1 polymer ?
#
loop_
_entity_poly.entity_id
_entity_poly.type
_entity_poly.pdbx_seq_one_letter_code
_entity_poly.pdbx_strand_id
1 'polypeptide(L)'
;MEAEQERYVYGHCNKYAVVFLYRYISIYILLYISFMGEGMVSIDSKTLRQIQLIQLEMLLEVDRICKKYSIRYNIIAGTLLGAVRHGGYIPWDDDADVAMLRPEYERFRKACRIDLDIERFYFQDHRNTRGYRWGYGKIRRKHTLFLREHQEHMPYEQGIFIDIFPLDGVPDNYLLRTLKNIQCFCVRKILWAPVGMIEDKKFWKRQIYKLLYTIPDKKVFAYYQKMIRKANQKPSRMVRILMFPTPNNEYGYYRNWYESSVDTLFEGKIFQGIKDYDSYLTFKFGQYMQLPPKEQRKVHSVSKLKVL
;
A
#
# COMPACT_ATOMS: atom_id res chain seq x y z
N MET A 1 -39.90 1.99 -54.94
CA MET A 1 -40.17 2.18 -53.50
C MET A 1 -40.05 0.81 -52.89
N GLU A 2 -39.24 0.72 -51.82
CA GLU A 2 -38.83 -0.53 -51.16
C GLU A 2 -38.06 -1.48 -52.09
N ALA A 3 -37.04 -2.21 -51.69
CA ALA A 3 -36.10 -2.25 -50.59
C ALA A 3 -35.25 -3.46 -50.97
N GLU A 4 -33.93 -3.36 -51.10
CA GLU A 4 -32.96 -4.49 -51.01
C GLU A 4 -31.55 -3.92 -51.20
N GLN A 5 -30.71 -3.91 -50.15
CA GLN A 5 -29.52 -4.77 -50.00
C GLN A 5 -28.35 -4.30 -50.90
N GLU A 6 -27.12 -3.96 -50.48
CA GLU A 6 -26.30 -4.34 -49.34
C GLU A 6 -24.94 -3.57 -49.43
N ARG A 7 -24.27 -3.34 -48.28
CA ARG A 7 -22.83 -3.00 -48.06
C ARG A 7 -22.32 -1.56 -48.29
N TYR A 8 -21.99 -0.79 -47.24
CA TYR A 8 -20.75 -0.80 -46.41
C TYR A 8 -19.44 -0.61 -47.20
N VAL A 9 -18.86 0.62 -47.21
CA VAL A 9 -17.43 0.90 -46.96
C VAL A 9 -17.25 2.37 -46.54
N TYR A 10 -16.81 2.55 -45.30
CA TYR A 10 -16.02 3.63 -44.68
C TYR A 10 -15.77 4.95 -45.44
N GLY A 11 -16.17 6.06 -44.81
CA GLY A 11 -15.57 7.36 -45.08
C GLY A 11 -16.08 8.48 -44.16
N HIS A 12 -15.16 9.08 -43.40
CA HIS A 12 -15.22 10.44 -42.84
C HIS A 12 -15.92 10.67 -41.48
N CYS A 13 -15.11 10.61 -40.41
CA CYS A 13 -15.09 11.71 -39.43
C CYS A 13 -13.86 11.61 -38.50
N ASN A 14 -12.78 12.35 -38.78
CA ASN A 14 -11.82 12.74 -37.74
C ASN A 14 -10.80 13.77 -38.25
N LYS A 15 -11.05 15.07 -38.02
CA LYS A 15 -9.99 16.10 -38.08
C LYS A 15 -10.03 17.14 -36.95
N TYR A 16 -11.04 17.13 -36.07
CA TYR A 16 -11.16 18.14 -35.00
C TYR A 16 -10.85 17.65 -33.57
N ALA A 17 -10.65 16.35 -33.35
CA ALA A 17 -10.33 15.80 -32.02
C ALA A 17 -8.82 15.84 -31.66
N VAL A 18 -7.93 16.05 -32.65
CA VAL A 18 -6.47 15.95 -32.43
C VAL A 18 -5.88 17.25 -31.89
N VAL A 19 -6.46 18.41 -32.21
CA VAL A 19 -5.88 19.72 -31.79
C VAL A 19 -6.14 20.02 -30.30
N PHE A 20 -7.20 19.46 -29.69
CA PHE A 20 -7.49 19.66 -28.27
C PHE A 20 -6.60 18.83 -27.34
N LEU A 21 -6.12 17.66 -27.79
CA LEU A 21 -5.27 16.80 -26.97
C LEU A 21 -3.86 17.37 -26.78
N TYR A 22 -3.30 18.03 -27.81
CA TYR A 22 -1.96 18.60 -27.77
C TYR A 22 -1.85 19.84 -26.86
N ARG A 23 -2.91 20.66 -26.73
CA ARG A 23 -2.90 21.82 -25.83
C ARG A 23 -2.93 21.45 -24.34
N TYR A 24 -3.60 20.35 -23.98
CA TYR A 24 -3.61 19.84 -22.60
C TYR A 24 -2.31 19.11 -22.22
N ILE A 25 -1.71 18.38 -23.17
CA ILE A 25 -0.44 17.67 -22.95
C ILE A 25 0.72 18.68 -22.79
N SER A 26 0.76 19.76 -23.57
CA SER A 26 1.83 20.76 -23.46
C SER A 26 1.82 21.56 -22.16
N ILE A 27 0.64 21.87 -21.59
CA ILE A 27 0.57 22.58 -20.30
C ILE A 27 1.03 21.67 -19.15
N TYR A 28 0.68 20.38 -19.20
CA TYR A 28 1.19 19.40 -18.23
C TYR A 28 2.70 19.20 -18.35
N ILE A 29 3.26 19.14 -19.57
CA ILE A 29 4.71 18.99 -19.78
C ILE A 29 5.47 20.25 -19.32
N LEU A 30 4.93 21.45 -19.56
CA LEU A 30 5.57 22.70 -19.12
C LEU A 30 5.50 22.90 -17.60
N LEU A 31 4.41 22.51 -16.93
CA LEU A 31 4.36 22.44 -15.46
C LEU A 31 5.30 21.35 -14.90
N TYR A 32 5.49 20.25 -15.63
CA TYR A 32 6.36 19.13 -15.25
C TYR A 32 7.86 19.48 -15.31
N ILE A 33 8.25 20.34 -16.26
CA ILE A 33 9.65 20.82 -16.36
C ILE A 33 10.02 21.73 -15.18
N SER A 34 9.06 22.43 -14.58
CA SER A 34 9.32 23.28 -13.40
C SER A 34 9.47 22.50 -12.08
N PHE A 35 9.24 21.18 -12.06
CA PHE A 35 9.35 20.34 -10.86
C PHE A 35 10.52 19.35 -10.88
N MET A 36 11.32 19.36 -11.95
CA MET A 36 12.53 18.55 -12.07
C MET A 36 13.70 19.24 -11.39
N GLY A 37 13.74 19.21 -10.05
CA GLY A 37 14.89 19.75 -9.32
C GLY A 37 14.69 19.96 -7.83
N GLU A 38 14.40 18.90 -7.07
CA GLU A 38 14.75 18.89 -5.63
C GLU A 38 15.48 17.57 -5.35
N GLY A 39 16.71 17.69 -4.85
CA GLY A 39 17.57 16.55 -4.54
C GLY A 39 17.02 15.66 -3.43
N MET A 40 17.53 14.44 -3.37
CA MET A 40 17.19 13.44 -2.35
C MET A 40 17.35 14.02 -0.94
N VAL A 41 16.29 13.93 -0.11
CA VAL A 41 16.37 14.32 1.30
C VAL A 41 16.84 13.12 2.11
N SER A 42 18.06 13.19 2.65
CA SER A 42 18.52 12.23 3.66
C SER A 42 17.78 12.48 4.98
N ILE A 43 17.08 11.47 5.50
CA ILE A 43 16.43 11.56 6.81
C ILE A 43 17.52 11.40 7.88
N ASP A 44 17.87 12.49 8.55
CA ASP A 44 18.79 12.44 9.71
C ASP A 44 18.12 11.77 10.92
N SER A 45 18.92 11.40 11.92
CA SER A 45 18.43 10.65 13.10
C SER A 45 17.40 11.42 13.94
N LYS A 46 17.50 12.75 14.03
CA LYS A 46 16.56 13.59 14.78
C LYS A 46 15.23 13.63 14.05
N THR A 47 15.26 13.85 12.74
CA THR A 47 14.08 13.86 11.88
C THR A 47 13.40 12.49 11.84
N LEU A 48 14.19 11.41 11.74
CA LEU A 48 13.68 10.04 11.82
C LEU A 48 12.96 9.79 13.14
N ARG A 49 13.54 10.23 14.27
CA ARG A 49 12.90 10.08 15.57
C ARG A 49 11.57 10.85 15.67
N GLN A 50 11.48 12.02 15.06
CA GLN A 50 10.21 12.76 14.98
C GLN A 50 9.16 12.00 14.17
N ILE A 51 9.54 11.39 13.03
CA ILE A 51 8.65 10.51 12.26
C ILE A 51 8.15 9.35 13.13
N GLN A 52 9.06 8.66 13.82
CA GLN A 52 8.73 7.52 14.70
C GLN A 52 7.76 7.92 15.81
N LEU A 53 7.94 9.09 16.43
CA LEU A 53 7.04 9.60 17.48
C LEU A 53 5.66 9.95 16.93
N ILE A 54 5.58 10.51 15.71
CA ILE A 54 4.32 10.76 15.02
C ILE A 54 3.62 9.43 14.70
N GLN A 55 4.36 8.42 14.23
CA GLN A 55 3.80 7.10 13.95
C GLN A 55 3.35 6.37 15.22
N LEU A 56 4.04 6.56 16.34
CA LEU A 56 3.61 6.06 17.64
C LEU A 56 2.28 6.69 18.09
N GLU A 57 2.12 8.01 17.89
CA GLU A 57 0.84 8.72 18.10
C GLU A 57 -0.28 8.07 17.26
N MET A 58 0.02 7.72 16.00
CA MET A 58 -0.94 7.10 15.08
C MET A 58 -1.26 5.65 15.46
N LEU A 59 -0.29 4.88 15.94
CA LEU A 59 -0.53 3.52 16.46
C LEU A 59 -1.42 3.54 17.70
N LEU A 60 -1.26 4.53 18.58
CA LEU A 60 -2.14 4.73 19.73
C LEU A 60 -3.58 5.05 19.29
N GLU A 61 -3.75 5.82 18.21
CA GLU A 61 -5.08 6.08 17.65
C GLU A 61 -5.71 4.82 17.02
N VAL A 62 -4.92 4.00 16.32
CA VAL A 62 -5.39 2.68 15.83
C VAL A 62 -5.84 1.82 16.99
N ASP A 63 -5.02 1.70 18.04
CA ASP A 63 -5.30 0.88 19.23
C ASP A 63 -6.56 1.37 19.95
N ARG A 64 -6.71 2.69 20.15
CA ARG A 64 -7.91 3.29 20.77
C ARG A 64 -9.17 2.92 20.00
N ILE A 65 -9.17 3.07 18.68
CA ILE A 65 -10.31 2.69 17.82
C ILE A 65 -10.55 1.17 17.90
N CYS A 66 -9.49 0.37 17.81
CA CYS A 66 -9.62 -1.08 17.81
C CYS A 66 -10.19 -1.60 19.14
N LYS A 67 -9.74 -1.07 20.28
CA LYS A 67 -10.28 -1.37 21.62
C LYS A 67 -11.75 -0.97 21.73
N LYS A 68 -12.11 0.26 21.34
CA LYS A 68 -13.49 0.77 21.39
C LYS A 68 -14.47 -0.14 20.62
N TYR A 69 -14.05 -0.64 19.46
CA TYR A 69 -14.90 -1.45 18.59
C TYR A 69 -14.67 -2.95 18.70
N SER A 70 -13.82 -3.42 19.61
CA SER A 70 -13.42 -4.84 19.70
C SER A 70 -12.96 -5.41 18.35
N ILE A 71 -12.08 -4.68 17.68
CA ILE A 71 -11.46 -5.05 16.41
C ILE A 71 -10.09 -5.63 16.69
N ARG A 72 -9.82 -6.82 16.17
CA ARG A 72 -8.51 -7.46 16.30
C ARG A 72 -7.55 -6.93 15.24
N TYR A 73 -6.34 -6.63 15.66
CA TYR A 73 -5.24 -6.26 14.78
C TYR A 73 -3.93 -6.84 15.31
N ASN A 74 -2.88 -6.79 14.51
CA ASN A 74 -1.53 -7.09 14.97
C ASN A 74 -0.57 -6.06 14.40
N ILE A 75 0.37 -5.56 15.21
CA ILE A 75 1.61 -5.00 14.66
C ILE A 75 2.38 -6.12 13.97
N ILE A 76 2.96 -5.85 12.81
CA ILE A 76 3.60 -6.87 11.99
C ILE A 76 4.94 -6.42 11.45
N ALA A 77 5.65 -7.36 10.82
CA ALA A 77 6.83 -7.08 10.00
C ALA A 77 7.91 -6.30 10.78
N GLY A 78 8.37 -5.17 10.27
CA GLY A 78 9.40 -4.34 10.90
C GLY A 78 8.99 -3.86 12.29
N THR A 79 7.72 -3.47 12.46
CA THR A 79 7.18 -3.00 13.75
C THR A 79 7.20 -4.09 14.81
N LEU A 80 6.74 -5.32 14.50
CA LEU A 80 6.80 -6.45 15.44
C LEU A 80 8.24 -6.87 15.72
N LEU A 81 9.10 -6.89 14.70
CA LEU A 81 10.53 -7.19 14.87
C LEU A 81 11.21 -6.15 15.77
N GLY A 82 10.88 -4.88 15.59
CA GLY A 82 11.34 -3.79 16.46
C GLY A 82 10.92 -4.01 17.91
N ALA A 83 9.64 -4.29 18.14
CA ALA A 83 9.11 -4.58 19.47
C ALA A 83 9.90 -5.71 20.16
N VAL A 84 10.08 -6.84 19.48
CA VAL A 84 10.76 -8.02 20.04
C VAL A 84 12.26 -7.80 20.24
N ARG A 85 12.95 -7.18 19.27
CA ARG A 85 14.42 -7.11 19.26
C ARG A 85 15.00 -5.85 19.91
N HIS A 86 14.25 -4.75 19.90
CA HIS A 86 14.71 -3.43 20.37
C HIS A 86 13.80 -2.81 21.44
N GLY A 87 12.64 -3.42 21.75
CA GLY A 87 11.64 -2.83 22.64
C GLY A 87 10.92 -1.61 22.06
N GLY A 88 11.10 -1.33 20.77
CA GLY A 88 10.65 -0.11 20.08
C GLY A 88 11.00 -0.16 18.61
N TYR A 89 11.18 0.99 17.96
CA TYR A 89 11.56 1.02 16.54
C TYR A 89 12.91 0.34 16.30
N ILE A 90 13.04 -0.32 15.14
CA ILE A 90 14.37 -0.60 14.61
C ILE A 90 15.00 0.76 14.28
N PRO A 91 16.26 1.04 14.66
CA PRO A 91 16.79 2.41 14.68
C PRO A 91 16.78 3.19 13.36
N TRP A 92 16.68 2.50 12.22
CA TRP A 92 16.63 3.07 10.88
C TRP A 92 15.25 2.95 10.21
N ASP A 93 14.27 2.38 10.89
CA ASP A 93 12.93 2.13 10.33
C ASP A 93 12.10 3.41 10.39
N ASP A 94 11.45 3.73 9.27
CA ASP A 94 10.70 4.97 9.03
C ASP A 94 9.22 4.73 8.76
N ASP A 95 8.74 3.49 8.94
CA ASP A 95 7.33 3.13 8.87
C ASP A 95 6.86 2.29 10.06
N ALA A 96 5.53 2.18 10.16
CA ALA A 96 4.89 1.25 11.08
C ALA A 96 3.71 0.56 10.40
N ASP A 97 3.60 -0.73 10.66
CA ASP A 97 2.70 -1.63 9.95
C ASP A 97 1.76 -2.34 10.91
N VAL A 98 0.47 -2.28 10.60
CA VAL A 98 -0.58 -3.04 11.26
C VAL A 98 -1.26 -3.94 10.23
N ALA A 99 -1.55 -5.20 10.59
CA ALA A 99 -2.36 -6.09 9.78
C ALA A 99 -3.66 -6.49 10.47
N MET A 100 -4.69 -6.67 9.64
CA MET A 100 -6.03 -7.08 10.04
C MET A 100 -6.54 -8.12 9.06
N LEU A 101 -7.19 -9.17 9.53
CA LEU A 101 -8.00 -10.03 8.65
C LEU A 101 -9.09 -9.19 7.99
N ARG A 102 -9.47 -9.53 6.74
CA ARG A 102 -10.43 -8.73 5.96
C ARG A 102 -11.69 -8.28 6.72
N PRO A 103 -12.38 -9.13 7.52
CA PRO A 103 -13.53 -8.69 8.30
C PRO A 103 -13.18 -7.57 9.29
N GLU A 104 -12.06 -7.68 10.00
CA GLU A 104 -11.56 -6.69 10.94
C GLU A 104 -11.18 -5.39 10.22
N TYR A 105 -10.51 -5.47 9.07
CA TYR A 105 -10.19 -4.30 8.24
C TYR A 105 -11.44 -3.54 7.78
N GLU A 106 -12.50 -4.24 7.37
CA GLU A 106 -13.75 -3.59 6.95
C GLU A 106 -14.48 -2.94 8.14
N ARG A 107 -14.41 -3.54 9.35
CA ARG A 107 -14.89 -2.92 10.58
C ARG A 107 -14.08 -1.67 10.93
N PHE A 108 -12.76 -1.77 10.85
CA PHE A 108 -11.84 -0.66 11.13
C PHE A 108 -12.09 0.53 10.21
N ARG A 109 -12.20 0.31 8.90
CA ARG A 109 -12.52 1.39 7.95
C ARG A 109 -13.84 2.09 8.31
N LYS A 110 -14.87 1.33 8.72
CA LYS A 110 -16.14 1.92 9.15
C LYS A 110 -15.97 2.72 10.44
N ALA A 111 -15.23 2.20 11.41
CA ALA A 111 -14.93 2.88 12.66
C ALA A 111 -14.15 4.18 12.44
N CYS A 112 -13.17 4.21 11.53
CA CYS A 112 -12.45 5.45 11.18
C CYS A 112 -13.35 6.56 10.61
N ARG A 113 -14.50 6.23 10.02
CA ARG A 113 -15.46 7.26 9.55
C ARG A 113 -16.23 7.92 10.69
N ILE A 114 -16.27 7.28 11.86
CA ILE A 114 -17.08 7.69 13.00
C ILE A 114 -16.19 8.31 14.08
N ASP A 115 -15.06 7.66 14.39
CA ASP A 115 -14.28 7.94 15.59
C ASP A 115 -12.83 8.32 15.35
N LEU A 116 -12.34 8.34 14.11
CA LEU A 116 -10.98 8.84 13.87
C LEU A 116 -10.89 10.29 14.32
N ASP A 117 -9.83 10.64 15.05
CA ASP A 117 -9.50 12.03 15.32
C ASP A 117 -9.19 12.76 14.00
N ILE A 118 -10.21 13.38 13.43
CA ILE A 118 -10.15 14.07 12.15
C ILE A 118 -9.42 15.41 12.24
N GLU A 119 -9.14 15.94 13.44
CA GLU A 119 -8.32 17.15 13.58
C GLU A 119 -6.85 16.83 13.30
N ARG A 120 -6.39 15.65 13.74
CA ARG A 120 -5.00 15.23 13.60
C ARG A 120 -4.75 14.30 12.42
N PHE A 121 -5.71 13.48 12.03
CA PHE A 121 -5.50 12.40 11.08
C PHE A 121 -6.53 12.36 9.93
N TYR A 122 -6.20 11.60 8.89
CA TYR A 122 -7.15 11.14 7.89
C TYR A 122 -6.85 9.70 7.47
N PHE A 123 -7.91 8.95 7.16
CA PHE A 123 -7.79 7.60 6.61
C PHE A 123 -7.83 7.65 5.08
N GLN A 124 -6.86 7.00 4.44
CA GLN A 124 -6.65 7.01 3.00
C GLN A 124 -6.68 5.58 2.47
N ASP A 125 -7.63 5.25 1.58
CA ASP A 125 -7.66 4.00 0.82
C ASP A 125 -8.14 4.22 -0.63
N HIS A 126 -8.15 3.17 -1.44
CA HIS A 126 -8.57 3.25 -2.84
C HIS A 126 -10.08 3.52 -3.04
N ARG A 127 -10.88 3.51 -1.97
CA ARG A 127 -12.34 3.73 -2.02
C ARG A 127 -12.69 5.17 -1.72
N ASN A 128 -11.94 5.85 -0.85
CA ASN A 128 -12.22 7.22 -0.42
C ASN A 128 -11.25 8.26 -1.00
N THR A 129 -10.15 7.84 -1.63
CA THR A 129 -9.12 8.76 -2.13
C THR A 129 -8.94 8.63 -3.64
N ARG A 130 -9.25 9.71 -4.36
CA ARG A 130 -9.10 9.76 -5.83
C ARG A 130 -7.63 9.54 -6.21
N GLY A 131 -7.40 8.65 -7.17
CA GLY A 131 -6.06 8.35 -7.68
C GLY A 131 -5.20 7.47 -6.78
N TYR A 132 -5.66 7.09 -5.58
CA TYR A 132 -4.96 6.16 -4.70
C TYR A 132 -5.01 4.73 -5.26
N ARG A 133 -3.85 4.09 -5.47
CA ARG A 133 -3.73 2.83 -6.23
C ARG A 133 -3.30 1.62 -5.40
N TRP A 134 -3.18 1.79 -4.09
CA TRP A 134 -2.78 0.72 -3.18
C TRP A 134 -4.01 0.00 -2.63
N GLY A 135 -3.89 -1.30 -2.36
CA GLY A 135 -5.02 -2.15 -1.93
C GLY A 135 -5.17 -2.27 -0.42
N TYR A 136 -4.42 -1.45 0.31
CA TYR A 136 -4.35 -1.34 1.75
C TYR A 136 -4.60 0.12 2.15
N GLY A 137 -4.94 0.35 3.40
CA GLY A 137 -5.22 1.69 3.91
C GLY A 137 -3.98 2.32 4.54
N LYS A 138 -3.99 3.64 4.64
CA LYS A 138 -3.04 4.41 5.46
C LYS A 138 -3.82 5.29 6.41
N ILE A 139 -3.40 5.37 7.67
CA ILE A 139 -3.67 6.57 8.48
C ILE A 139 -2.55 7.54 8.17
N ARG A 140 -2.91 8.81 8.02
CA ARG A 140 -1.99 9.89 7.67
C ARG A 140 -2.10 11.03 8.68
N ARG A 141 -0.97 11.62 9.06
CA ARG A 141 -0.92 12.79 9.94
C ARG A 141 -1.11 14.08 9.13
N LYS A 142 -2.13 14.87 9.48
CA LYS A 142 -2.34 16.21 8.91
C LYS A 142 -1.17 17.13 9.25
N HIS A 143 -0.96 18.16 8.42
CA HIS A 143 0.10 19.18 8.57
C HIS A 143 1.54 18.65 8.48
N THR A 144 1.72 17.40 8.05
CA THR A 144 3.02 16.79 7.75
C THR A 144 3.11 16.45 6.26
N LEU A 145 4.31 16.18 5.76
CA LEU A 145 4.58 15.75 4.39
C LEU A 145 5.60 14.61 4.40
N PHE A 146 5.33 13.56 3.64
CA PHE A 146 6.20 12.42 3.37
C PHE A 146 6.02 12.02 1.90
N LEU A 147 6.67 12.75 0.99
CA LEU A 147 6.66 12.47 -0.44
C LEU A 147 7.69 11.40 -0.76
N ARG A 148 7.20 10.21 -1.13
CA ARG A 148 8.08 9.15 -1.62
C ARG A 148 8.57 9.49 -3.03
N GLU A 149 9.80 9.10 -3.30
CA GLU A 149 10.42 9.24 -4.62
C GLU A 149 9.52 8.64 -5.72
N HIS A 150 9.36 9.38 -6.82
CA HIS A 150 8.56 9.01 -7.99
C HIS A 150 7.05 8.90 -7.73
N GLN A 151 6.56 9.50 -6.65
CA GLN A 151 5.13 9.59 -6.31
C GLN A 151 4.67 11.04 -6.15
N GLU A 152 5.48 12.01 -6.55
CA GLU A 152 5.21 13.45 -6.45
C GLU A 152 3.98 13.85 -7.26
N HIS A 153 3.76 13.19 -8.40
CA HIS A 153 2.64 13.43 -9.31
C HIS A 153 1.31 12.81 -8.88
N MET A 154 1.28 12.11 -7.75
CA MET A 154 0.04 11.47 -7.28
C MET A 154 -0.96 12.52 -6.78
N PRO A 155 -2.26 12.43 -7.16
CA PRO A 155 -3.23 13.51 -6.97
C PRO A 155 -3.90 13.48 -5.57
N TYR A 156 -3.13 13.13 -4.53
CA TYR A 156 -3.62 13.00 -3.17
C TYR A 156 -2.57 13.46 -2.16
N GLU A 157 -3.02 13.87 -0.98
CA GLU A 157 -2.12 14.26 0.11
C GLU A 157 -1.29 13.06 0.63
N GLN A 158 -0.05 13.35 1.00
CA GLN A 158 0.94 12.35 1.39
C GLN A 158 1.63 12.78 2.69
N GLY A 159 0.88 12.82 3.79
CA GLY A 159 1.45 13.05 5.13
C GLY A 159 2.25 11.84 5.64
N ILE A 160 2.95 12.00 6.77
CA ILE A 160 3.54 10.89 7.52
C ILE A 160 2.43 9.86 7.81
N PHE A 161 2.75 8.57 7.69
CA PHE A 161 1.75 7.51 7.66
C PHE A 161 2.14 6.32 8.53
N ILE A 162 1.13 5.52 8.84
CA ILE A 162 1.25 4.09 9.17
C ILE A 162 0.41 3.28 8.17
N ASP A 163 0.83 2.06 7.87
CA ASP A 163 0.14 1.18 6.94
C ASP A 163 -0.83 0.24 7.65
N ILE A 164 -2.06 0.16 7.13
CA ILE A 164 -3.13 -0.71 7.62
C ILE A 164 -3.41 -1.76 6.55
N PHE A 165 -2.83 -2.94 6.74
CA PHE A 165 -2.85 -4.02 5.77
C PHE A 165 -4.04 -4.97 5.96
N PRO A 166 -4.91 -5.12 4.95
CA PRO A 166 -5.88 -6.18 4.95
C PRO A 166 -5.26 -7.51 4.50
N LEU A 167 -5.62 -8.58 5.21
CA LEU A 167 -5.26 -9.96 4.88
C LEU A 167 -6.48 -10.70 4.33
N ASP A 168 -6.31 -11.26 3.13
CA ASP A 168 -7.31 -12.04 2.43
C ASP A 168 -6.84 -13.49 2.29
N GLY A 169 -7.81 -14.42 2.25
CA GLY A 169 -7.51 -15.84 2.04
C GLY A 169 -6.87 -16.13 0.69
N VAL A 170 -5.96 -17.11 0.68
CA VAL A 170 -5.40 -17.69 -0.55
C VAL A 170 -5.54 -19.20 -0.52
N PRO A 171 -5.51 -19.88 -1.67
CA PRO A 171 -5.60 -21.34 -1.70
C PRO A 171 -4.52 -22.01 -0.83
N ASP A 172 -4.91 -23.06 -0.12
CA ASP A 172 -3.97 -23.84 0.70
C ASP A 172 -3.12 -24.78 -0.16
N ASN A 173 -3.65 -25.22 -1.30
CA ASN A 173 -2.90 -25.91 -2.34
C ASN A 173 -1.85 -24.97 -2.95
N TYR A 174 -0.59 -25.40 -2.95
CA TYR A 174 0.55 -24.61 -3.38
C TYR A 174 0.43 -24.15 -4.84
N LEU A 175 0.05 -25.03 -5.77
CA LEU A 175 -0.05 -24.67 -7.20
C LEU A 175 -1.14 -23.61 -7.44
N LEU A 176 -2.30 -23.78 -6.82
CA LEU A 176 -3.37 -22.78 -6.89
C LEU A 176 -2.95 -21.45 -6.23
N ARG A 177 -2.14 -21.50 -5.16
CA ARG A 177 -1.57 -20.33 -4.50
C ARG A 177 -0.54 -19.61 -5.38
N THR A 178 0.26 -20.34 -6.15
CA THR A 178 1.16 -19.80 -7.16
C THR A 178 0.39 -19.08 -8.27
N LEU A 179 -0.67 -19.69 -8.81
CA LEU A 179 -1.55 -19.02 -9.77
C LEU A 179 -2.18 -17.75 -9.18
N LYS A 180 -2.61 -17.81 -7.92
CA LYS A 180 -3.11 -16.64 -7.19
C LYS A 180 -2.05 -15.56 -7.04
N ASN A 181 -0.80 -15.92 -6.80
CA ASN A 181 0.32 -14.98 -6.72
C ASN A 181 0.57 -14.27 -8.06
N ILE A 182 0.52 -15.01 -9.17
CA ILE A 182 0.63 -14.44 -10.52
C ILE A 182 -0.52 -13.46 -10.79
N GLN A 183 -1.76 -13.83 -10.43
CA GLN A 183 -2.91 -12.94 -10.52
C GLN A 183 -2.69 -11.63 -9.73
N CYS A 184 -2.20 -11.73 -8.49
CA CYS A 184 -1.88 -10.58 -7.64
C CYS A 184 -0.77 -9.71 -8.24
N PHE A 185 0.27 -10.34 -8.79
CA PHE A 185 1.37 -9.67 -9.49
C PHE A 185 0.86 -8.84 -10.67
N CYS A 186 0.02 -9.42 -11.54
CA CYS A 186 -0.54 -8.72 -12.70
C CYS A 186 -1.35 -7.49 -12.28
N VAL A 187 -2.28 -7.65 -11.33
CA VAL A 187 -3.10 -6.52 -10.82
C VAL A 187 -2.22 -5.42 -10.25
N ARG A 188 -1.21 -5.79 -9.44
CA ARG A 188 -0.27 -4.81 -8.86
C ARG A 188 0.54 -4.08 -9.94
N LYS A 189 0.97 -4.76 -11.00
CA LYS A 189 1.70 -4.12 -12.11
C LYS A 189 0.85 -3.17 -12.93
N ILE A 190 -0.43 -3.47 -13.13
CA ILE A 190 -1.37 -2.54 -13.77
C ILE A 190 -1.56 -1.29 -12.89
N LEU A 191 -1.75 -1.47 -11.58
CA LEU A 191 -1.99 -0.35 -10.68
C LEU A 191 -0.74 0.50 -10.43
N TRP A 192 0.45 -0.10 -10.48
CA TRP A 192 1.74 0.59 -10.41
C TRP A 192 2.14 1.29 -11.72
N ALA A 193 1.42 1.06 -12.83
CA ALA A 193 1.78 1.59 -14.14
C ALA A 193 2.02 3.12 -14.21
N PRO A 194 1.26 4.00 -13.50
CA PRO A 194 1.54 5.44 -13.53
C PRO A 194 2.88 5.83 -12.87
N VAL A 195 3.39 5.01 -11.94
CA VAL A 195 4.74 5.17 -11.38
C VAL A 195 5.74 4.56 -12.35
N GLY A 196 5.50 3.33 -12.80
CA GLY A 196 6.43 2.59 -13.65
C GLY A 196 6.72 3.19 -15.01
N MET A 197 5.77 3.95 -15.58
CA MET A 197 6.00 4.65 -16.85
C MET A 197 7.00 5.82 -16.73
N ILE A 198 7.26 6.27 -15.49
CA ILE A 198 8.21 7.36 -15.17
C ILE A 198 9.50 6.76 -14.58
N GLU A 199 9.38 5.93 -13.54
CA GLU A 199 10.51 5.46 -12.73
C GLU A 199 11.37 4.41 -13.45
N ASP A 200 10.77 3.49 -14.21
CA ASP A 200 11.51 2.29 -14.64
C ASP A 200 12.71 2.65 -15.52
N LYS A 201 13.91 2.17 -15.20
CA LYS A 201 15.15 2.52 -15.91
C LYS A 201 15.14 2.11 -17.40
N LYS A 202 14.37 1.09 -17.78
CA LYS A 202 14.38 0.53 -19.14
C LYS A 202 13.27 1.15 -20.00
N PHE A 203 13.65 1.78 -21.11
CA PHE A 203 12.70 2.44 -22.04
C PHE A 203 11.54 1.52 -22.48
N TRP A 204 11.83 0.27 -22.85
CA TRP A 204 10.80 -0.69 -23.29
C TRP A 204 9.83 -1.05 -22.17
N LYS A 205 10.28 -1.13 -20.92
CA LYS A 205 9.40 -1.35 -19.76
C LYS A 205 8.49 -0.15 -19.52
N ARG A 206 8.99 1.08 -19.69
CA ARG A 206 8.14 2.28 -19.65
C ARG A 206 7.02 2.21 -20.69
N GLN A 207 7.28 1.70 -21.90
CA GLN A 207 6.23 1.52 -22.91
C GLN A 207 5.19 0.47 -22.49
N ILE A 208 5.62 -0.64 -21.88
CA ILE A 208 4.69 -1.62 -21.30
C ILE A 208 3.80 -0.96 -20.24
N TYR A 209 4.37 -0.16 -19.32
CA TYR A 209 3.56 0.53 -18.32
C TYR A 209 2.62 1.57 -18.93
N LYS A 210 3.01 2.28 -19.99
CA LYS A 210 2.07 3.14 -20.74
C LYS A 210 0.89 2.36 -21.32
N LEU A 211 1.14 1.17 -21.87
CA LEU A 211 0.08 0.28 -22.33
C LEU A 211 -0.81 -0.18 -21.16
N LEU A 212 -0.24 -0.63 -20.04
CA LEU A 212 -1.01 -1.04 -18.87
C LEU A 212 -1.82 0.12 -18.27
N TYR A 213 -1.32 1.36 -18.34
CA TYR A 213 -1.99 2.56 -17.86
C TYR A 213 -3.28 2.87 -18.64
N THR A 214 -3.43 2.37 -19.87
CA THR A 214 -4.69 2.50 -20.64
C THR A 214 -5.85 1.71 -20.01
N ILE A 215 -5.57 0.75 -19.13
CA ILE A 215 -6.60 -0.02 -18.43
C ILE A 215 -7.23 0.89 -17.36
N PRO A 216 -8.55 1.19 -17.43
CA PRO A 216 -9.20 2.06 -16.45
C PRO A 216 -9.11 1.47 -15.04
N ASP A 217 -8.66 2.27 -14.07
CA ASP A 217 -8.54 1.85 -12.67
C ASP A 217 -9.84 1.30 -12.09
N LYS A 218 -10.98 1.91 -12.42
CA LYS A 218 -12.32 1.41 -12.02
C LYS A 218 -12.52 -0.06 -12.40
N LYS A 219 -12.07 -0.49 -13.58
CA LYS A 219 -12.17 -1.91 -14.01
C LYS A 219 -11.23 -2.80 -13.19
N VAL A 220 -10.02 -2.33 -12.91
CA VAL A 220 -9.04 -3.06 -12.11
C VAL A 220 -9.52 -3.21 -10.66
N PHE A 221 -10.07 -2.15 -10.07
CA PHE A 221 -10.64 -2.20 -8.74
C PHE A 221 -11.91 -3.05 -8.67
N ALA A 222 -12.78 -3.03 -9.68
CA ALA A 222 -13.91 -3.95 -9.75
C ALA A 222 -13.44 -5.41 -9.77
N TYR A 223 -12.38 -5.73 -10.51
CA TYR A 223 -11.75 -7.05 -10.49
C TYR A 223 -11.11 -7.38 -9.13
N TYR A 224 -10.40 -6.43 -8.53
CA TYR A 224 -9.84 -6.58 -7.19
C TYR A 224 -10.93 -6.89 -6.14
N GLN A 225 -12.09 -6.23 -6.23
CA GLN A 225 -13.22 -6.54 -5.35
C GLN A 225 -13.76 -7.96 -5.55
N LYS A 226 -13.80 -8.46 -6.80
CA LYS A 226 -14.12 -9.87 -7.06
C LYS A 226 -13.07 -10.80 -6.44
N MET A 227 -11.79 -10.45 -6.52
CA MET A 227 -10.71 -11.22 -5.86
C MET A 227 -10.89 -11.27 -4.34
N ILE A 228 -11.20 -10.14 -3.69
CA ILE A 228 -11.47 -10.06 -2.24
C ILE A 228 -12.67 -10.93 -1.88
N ARG A 229 -13.79 -10.80 -2.59
CA ARG A 229 -15.00 -11.60 -2.32
C ARG A 229 -14.69 -13.09 -2.39
N LYS A 230 -14.06 -13.56 -3.48
CA LYS A 230 -13.71 -14.98 -3.64
C LYS A 230 -12.74 -15.47 -2.55
N ALA A 231 -11.74 -14.65 -2.20
CA ALA A 231 -10.75 -14.97 -1.18
C ALA A 231 -11.32 -15.15 0.23
N ASN A 232 -12.47 -14.53 0.52
CA ASN A 232 -13.05 -14.51 1.86
C ASN A 232 -14.43 -15.20 1.94
N GLN A 233 -14.79 -16.02 0.94
CA GLN A 233 -15.99 -16.86 0.99
C GLN A 233 -15.88 -17.95 2.05
N LYS A 234 -14.68 -18.49 2.24
CA LYS A 234 -14.38 -19.49 3.26
C LYS A 234 -13.01 -19.21 3.87
N PRO A 235 -12.80 -19.53 5.15
CA PRO A 235 -11.46 -19.50 5.74
C PRO A 235 -10.49 -20.41 4.97
N SER A 236 -9.23 -20.00 4.95
CA SER A 236 -8.10 -20.72 4.37
C SER A 236 -6.97 -20.73 5.38
N ARG A 237 -6.13 -21.76 5.41
CA ARG A 237 -4.97 -21.80 6.31
C ARG A 237 -3.98 -20.66 6.01
N MET A 238 -3.85 -20.29 4.73
CA MET A 238 -2.94 -19.22 4.30
C MET A 238 -3.68 -17.92 3.95
N VAL A 239 -3.07 -16.79 4.29
CA VAL A 239 -3.53 -15.44 3.95
C VAL A 239 -2.41 -14.62 3.33
N ARG A 240 -2.78 -13.53 2.63
CA ARG A 240 -1.83 -12.51 2.18
C ARG A 240 -2.52 -11.17 2.02
N ILE A 241 -1.70 -10.13 1.88
CA ILE A 241 -2.14 -8.86 1.33
C ILE A 241 -2.15 -9.00 -0.20
N LEU A 242 -3.32 -8.98 -0.83
CA LEU A 242 -3.45 -9.29 -2.26
C LEU A 242 -2.69 -8.31 -3.16
N MET A 243 -2.64 -7.03 -2.77
CA MET A 243 -2.01 -5.98 -3.56
C MET A 243 -0.62 -5.57 -3.06
N PHE A 244 -0.01 -6.37 -2.19
CA PHE A 244 1.36 -6.17 -1.73
C PHE A 244 2.25 -7.33 -2.21
N PRO A 245 3.54 -7.07 -2.52
CA PRO A 245 4.49 -8.13 -2.79
C PRO A 245 4.55 -9.12 -1.61
N THR A 246 4.65 -10.41 -1.91
CA THR A 246 4.88 -11.44 -0.89
C THR A 246 6.24 -12.07 -1.17
N PRO A 247 7.32 -11.57 -0.53
CA PRO A 247 8.68 -11.95 -0.85
C PRO A 247 9.09 -13.24 -0.13
N ASN A 248 8.30 -14.30 -0.30
CA ASN A 248 8.62 -15.63 0.20
C ASN A 248 8.19 -16.69 -0.83
N ASN A 249 8.71 -17.91 -0.68
CA ASN A 249 8.38 -19.01 -1.59
C ASN A 249 6.99 -19.60 -1.29
N GLU A 250 6.39 -19.27 -0.15
CA GLU A 250 5.06 -19.74 0.22
C GLU A 250 3.92 -18.90 -0.36
N TYR A 251 4.19 -17.72 -0.91
CA TYR A 251 3.19 -16.80 -1.45
C TYR A 251 2.04 -16.45 -0.49
N GLY A 252 2.29 -16.52 0.81
CA GLY A 252 1.36 -16.20 1.89
C GLY A 252 2.00 -16.33 3.27
N TYR A 253 1.17 -16.18 4.29
CA TYR A 253 1.48 -16.35 5.72
C TYR A 253 0.37 -17.17 6.37
N TYR A 254 0.66 -17.85 7.48
CA TYR A 254 -0.36 -18.61 8.18
C TYR A 254 -1.38 -17.68 8.82
N ARG A 255 -2.66 -18.03 8.67
CA ARG A 255 -3.81 -17.28 9.19
C ARG A 255 -3.78 -17.19 10.72
N ASN A 256 -3.43 -18.28 11.40
CA ASN A 256 -3.46 -18.40 12.86
C ASN A 256 -2.62 -17.32 13.57
N TRP A 257 -1.50 -16.89 12.97
CA TRP A 257 -0.68 -15.78 13.46
C TRP A 257 -1.46 -14.47 13.60
N TYR A 258 -2.46 -14.26 12.77
CA TYR A 258 -3.29 -13.05 12.78
C TYR A 258 -4.61 -13.24 13.55
N GLU A 259 -4.96 -14.47 13.91
CA GLU A 259 -6.14 -14.79 14.73
C GLU A 259 -5.84 -14.78 16.22
N SER A 260 -4.57 -15.05 16.58
CA SER A 260 -4.07 -15.14 17.95
C SER A 260 -3.08 -14.01 18.25
N SER A 261 -3.53 -13.04 19.04
CA SER A 261 -2.73 -11.90 19.46
C SER A 261 -2.28 -12.01 20.92
N VAL A 262 -1.23 -11.29 21.28
CA VAL A 262 -0.73 -11.10 22.63
C VAL A 262 -0.35 -9.64 22.85
N ASP A 263 -0.45 -9.17 24.09
CA ASP A 263 0.05 -7.87 24.49
C ASP A 263 1.56 -7.81 24.25
N THR A 264 1.98 -6.82 23.46
CA THR A 264 3.35 -6.65 23.00
C THR A 264 3.81 -5.23 23.30
N LEU A 265 4.96 -5.10 23.98
CA LEU A 265 5.55 -3.81 24.33
C LEU A 265 6.29 -3.21 23.13
N PHE A 266 5.96 -1.98 22.76
CA PHE A 266 6.63 -1.22 21.72
C PHE A 266 6.67 0.26 22.12
N GLU A 267 7.86 0.85 22.24
CA GLU A 267 8.05 2.24 22.67
C GLU A 267 7.38 2.57 24.02
N GLY A 268 7.42 1.60 24.95
CA GLY A 268 6.80 1.75 26.27
C GLY A 268 5.26 1.73 26.28
N LYS A 269 4.63 1.39 25.15
CA LYS A 269 3.17 1.23 25.01
C LYS A 269 2.83 -0.21 24.67
N ILE A 270 1.63 -0.65 25.06
CA ILE A 270 1.15 -2.01 24.81
C ILE A 270 0.24 -2.00 23.57
N PHE A 271 0.56 -2.86 22.60
CA PHE A 271 -0.23 -3.09 21.41
C PHE A 271 -0.51 -4.59 21.22
N GLN A 272 -1.47 -4.92 20.36
CA GLN A 272 -1.66 -6.30 19.92
C GLN A 272 -0.54 -6.70 18.94
N GLY A 273 0.20 -7.75 19.27
CA GLY A 273 1.18 -8.39 18.40
C GLY A 273 0.89 -9.88 18.23
N ILE A 274 1.58 -10.53 17.30
CA ILE A 274 1.39 -11.95 16.99
C ILE A 274 1.83 -12.78 18.20
N LYS A 275 0.96 -13.67 18.71
CA LYS A 275 1.28 -14.51 19.89
C LYS A 275 2.50 -15.40 19.66
N ASP A 276 2.53 -16.08 18.52
CA ASP A 276 3.65 -16.90 18.07
C ASP A 276 4.60 -16.08 17.19
N TYR A 277 5.13 -14.99 17.76
CA TYR A 277 5.98 -14.06 17.02
C TYR A 277 7.27 -14.71 16.53
N ASP A 278 7.82 -15.67 17.29
CA ASP A 278 9.10 -16.30 16.94
C ASP A 278 9.01 -17.10 15.64
N SER A 279 7.96 -17.92 15.49
CA SER A 279 7.70 -18.65 14.25
C SER A 279 7.39 -17.69 13.09
N TYR A 280 6.61 -16.64 13.34
CA TYR A 280 6.30 -15.63 12.32
C TYR A 280 7.55 -14.88 11.82
N LEU A 281 8.38 -14.39 12.75
CA LEU A 281 9.58 -13.63 12.44
C LEU A 281 10.65 -14.51 11.81
N THR A 282 10.81 -15.76 12.27
CA THR A 282 11.69 -16.75 11.65
C THR A 282 11.25 -17.06 10.22
N PHE A 283 9.95 -17.27 10.00
CA PHE A 283 9.41 -17.50 8.66
C PHE A 283 9.63 -16.32 7.71
N LYS A 284 9.52 -15.09 8.22
CA LYS A 284 9.59 -13.87 7.41
C LYS A 284 11.03 -13.39 7.16
N PHE A 285 11.90 -13.50 8.15
CA PHE A 285 13.22 -12.86 8.17
C PHE A 285 14.38 -13.85 8.38
N GLY A 286 14.11 -15.14 8.66
CA GLY A 286 15.15 -16.12 8.99
C GLY A 286 15.74 -15.86 10.37
N GLN A 287 17.07 -15.71 10.45
CA GLN A 287 17.80 -15.42 11.69
C GLN A 287 17.59 -13.97 12.15
N TYR A 288 16.35 -13.63 12.53
CA TYR A 288 15.89 -12.25 12.71
C TYR A 288 16.52 -11.50 13.89
N MET A 289 17.10 -12.22 14.85
CA MET A 289 17.84 -11.61 15.97
C MET A 289 19.21 -11.08 15.54
N GLN A 290 19.76 -11.58 14.42
CA GLN A 290 20.98 -11.04 13.85
C GLN A 290 20.68 -9.75 13.09
N LEU A 291 21.51 -8.72 13.30
CA LEU A 291 21.36 -7.46 12.59
C LEU A 291 21.78 -7.65 11.12
N PRO A 292 21.01 -7.15 10.15
CA PRO A 292 21.46 -7.14 8.78
C PRO A 292 22.71 -6.23 8.61
N PRO A 293 23.59 -6.54 7.64
CA PRO A 293 24.67 -5.65 7.21
C PRO A 293 24.14 -4.24 6.89
N LYS A 294 24.98 -3.20 7.04
CA LYS A 294 24.55 -1.80 6.91
C LYS A 294 23.92 -1.52 5.54
N GLU A 295 24.41 -2.17 4.50
CA GLU A 295 23.97 -2.01 3.10
C GLU A 295 22.58 -2.61 2.85
N GLN A 296 22.13 -3.49 3.75
CA GLN A 296 20.79 -4.11 3.70
C GLN A 296 19.78 -3.41 4.61
N ARG A 297 20.21 -2.40 5.38
CA ARG A 297 19.33 -1.58 6.23
C ARG A 297 18.63 -0.55 5.35
N LYS A 298 17.34 -0.77 5.11
CA LYS A 298 16.54 0.04 4.19
C LYS A 298 15.84 1.16 4.95
N VAL A 299 15.82 2.33 4.32
CA VAL A 299 15.01 3.50 4.66
C VAL A 299 14.29 3.89 3.37
N HIS A 300 13.06 4.40 3.42
CA HIS A 300 12.40 4.81 2.19
C HIS A 300 13.10 6.05 1.59
N SER A 301 13.25 6.05 0.27
CA SER A 301 13.67 7.25 -0.46
C SER A 301 12.56 8.30 -0.42
N VAL A 302 12.89 9.49 0.06
CA VAL A 302 11.96 10.62 0.22
C VAL A 302 12.45 11.80 -0.61
N SER A 303 11.55 12.36 -1.42
CA SER A 303 11.83 13.56 -2.22
C SER A 303 11.53 14.85 -1.45
N LYS A 304 10.50 14.86 -0.59
CA LYS A 304 10.25 15.95 0.36
C LYS A 304 9.67 15.44 1.67
N LEU A 305 10.11 16.06 2.77
CA LEU A 305 9.69 15.71 4.11
C LEU A 305 9.36 16.97 4.92
N LYS A 306 8.26 16.93 5.67
CA LYS A 306 7.89 17.94 6.66
C LYS A 306 7.32 17.23 7.89
N VAL A 307 8.00 17.39 9.02
CA VAL A 307 7.50 17.02 10.35
C VAL A 307 6.70 18.18 10.96
N LEU A 308 6.08 17.96 12.13
CA LEU A 308 5.29 18.97 12.85
C LEU A 308 6.12 20.18 13.29
#